data_AF-D6GUD1-F1
#
_entry.id   AF-D6GUD1-F1
#
_cell.length_a   1.000
_cell.length_b   1.000
_cell.length_c   1.000
_cell.angle_alpha   90.00
_cell.angle_beta   90.00
_cell.angle_gamma   90.00
#
_symmetry.space_group_name_H-M   'P 1'
#
loop_
_entity.id
_entity.type
_entity.pdbx_description
1 polymer ?
#
loop_
_entity_poly.entity_id
_entity_poly.type
_entity_poly.pdbx_seq_one_letter_code
_entity_poly.pdbx_strand_id
1 'polypeptide(L)'
;MEETLEGARLHTAEHLFARALQDQKLDIHVRKADTYNVDNIGKAYIKEIIPFENIKTAEITVNQNISVGLEIKEKNFANISEAVKENPKLRFNADRLDGKQTIRVISIGDYDFSACKHMHVNNTNEIVAFSVTRVSYLGGETEVEFLAGENAIRFMINTKNALLDVAMKNHFIAEKVNEYIDNRD
;
A
#
# COMPACT_ATOMS: atom_id res chain seq x y z
N MET A 1 9.05 19.11 -6.44
CA MET A 1 9.07 18.56 -5.07
C MET A 1 10.16 17.51 -5.09
N GLU A 2 11.21 17.67 -4.28
CA GLU A 2 12.29 16.69 -4.21
C GLU A 2 11.71 15.33 -3.82
N GLU A 3 12.10 14.29 -4.57
CA GLU A 3 11.76 12.91 -4.23
C GLU A 3 12.55 12.52 -2.97
N THR A 4 11.85 12.35 -1.84
CA THR A 4 12.44 11.96 -0.57
C THR A 4 12.48 10.43 -0.44
N LEU A 5 13.38 9.90 0.40
CA LEU A 5 13.39 8.48 0.74
C LEU A 5 12.03 8.05 1.32
N GLU A 6 11.38 8.87 2.15
CA GLU A 6 10.04 8.60 2.67
C GLU A 6 8.99 8.50 1.56
N GLY A 7 9.05 9.37 0.56
CA GLY A 7 8.20 9.29 -0.62
C GLY A 7 8.43 8.00 -1.41
N ALA A 8 9.68 7.57 -1.57
CA ALA A 8 10.03 6.32 -2.24
C ALA A 8 9.56 5.07 -1.46
N ARG A 9 9.66 5.08 -0.13
CA ARG A 9 9.13 4.04 0.77
C ARG A 9 7.62 3.93 0.60
N LEU A 10 6.92 5.05 0.73
CA LEU A 10 5.46 5.11 0.64
C LEU A 10 4.96 4.68 -0.73
N HIS A 11 5.63 5.11 -1.80
CA HIS A 11 5.27 4.75 -3.15
C HIS A 11 5.52 3.26 -3.44
N THR A 12 6.64 2.70 -3.01
CA THR A 12 6.88 1.25 -3.18
C THR A 12 5.89 0.42 -2.37
N ALA A 13 5.53 0.85 -1.15
CA ALA A 13 4.52 0.18 -0.35
C ALA A 13 3.12 0.22 -1.00
N GLU A 14 2.78 1.32 -1.67
CA GLU A 14 1.53 1.42 -2.44
C GLU A 14 1.45 0.38 -3.55
N HIS A 15 2.54 0.17 -4.29
CA HIS A 15 2.58 -0.86 -5.33
C HIS A 15 2.33 -2.26 -4.76
N LEU A 16 2.97 -2.59 -3.62
CA LEU A 16 2.73 -3.85 -2.93
C LEU A 16 1.27 -3.99 -2.50
N PHE A 17 0.68 -2.92 -1.96
CA PHE A 17 -0.70 -2.91 -1.48
C PHE A 17 -1.71 -3.06 -2.61
N ALA A 18 -1.55 -2.30 -3.70
CA ALA A 18 -2.40 -2.40 -4.89
C ALA A 18 -2.34 -3.82 -5.47
N ARG A 19 -1.16 -4.43 -5.54
CA ARG A 19 -0.99 -5.80 -6.02
C ARG A 19 -1.64 -6.82 -5.08
N ALA A 20 -1.48 -6.66 -3.77
CA ALA A 20 -2.05 -7.55 -2.76
C ALA A 20 -3.58 -7.54 -2.77
N LEU A 21 -4.20 -6.40 -3.09
CA LEU A 21 -5.64 -6.30 -3.28
C LEU A 21 -6.09 -7.01 -4.58
N GLN A 22 -5.37 -6.83 -5.68
CA GLN A 22 -5.68 -7.46 -6.96
C GLN A 22 -5.54 -8.99 -6.94
N ASP A 23 -4.57 -9.53 -6.21
CA ASP A 23 -4.36 -10.98 -6.10
C ASP A 23 -5.51 -11.71 -5.38
N GLN A 24 -6.37 -10.96 -4.68
CA GLN A 24 -7.60 -11.49 -4.06
C GLN A 24 -8.75 -11.67 -5.07
N LYS A 25 -8.49 -11.54 -6.38
CA LYS A 25 -9.47 -11.72 -7.48
C LYS A 25 -10.69 -10.80 -7.39
N LEU A 26 -10.55 -9.68 -6.70
CA LEU A 26 -11.55 -8.63 -6.67
C LEU A 26 -11.34 -7.73 -7.89
N ASP A 27 -12.41 -7.26 -8.52
CA ASP A 27 -12.34 -6.30 -9.64
C ASP A 27 -12.04 -4.89 -9.12
N ILE A 28 -10.83 -4.74 -8.57
CA ILE A 28 -10.42 -3.52 -7.87
C ILE A 28 -9.75 -2.58 -8.86
N HIS A 29 -10.43 -1.47 -9.10
CA HIS A 29 -9.83 -0.31 -9.73
C HIS A 29 -9.27 0.63 -8.66
N VAL A 30 -7.98 0.49 -8.36
CA VAL A 30 -7.25 1.51 -7.58
C VAL A 30 -7.11 2.76 -8.45
N ARG A 31 -7.89 3.82 -8.16
CA ARG A 31 -7.97 5.01 -9.02
C ARG A 31 -6.71 5.87 -8.97
N LYS A 32 -6.14 6.01 -7.77
CA LYS A 32 -4.99 6.87 -7.51
C LYS A 32 -4.46 6.54 -6.12
N ALA A 33 -3.15 6.55 -5.98
CA ALA A 33 -2.56 6.86 -4.71
C ALA A 33 -1.83 8.18 -4.72
N ASP A 34 -2.24 9.07 -3.81
CA ASP A 34 -1.55 10.32 -3.55
C ASP A 34 -0.50 10.06 -2.47
N THR A 35 0.68 9.60 -2.87
CA THR A 35 1.80 9.28 -1.98
C THR A 35 2.76 10.46 -1.77
N TYR A 36 2.49 11.60 -2.39
CA TYR A 36 3.34 12.79 -2.32
C TYR A 36 2.56 13.99 -1.78
N ASN A 37 1.90 13.82 -0.64
CA ASN A 37 1.34 14.94 0.11
C ASN A 37 2.33 15.43 1.19
N VAL A 38 2.05 16.61 1.75
CA VAL A 38 2.88 17.26 2.78
C VAL A 38 3.06 16.35 4.01
N ASP A 39 2.10 15.46 4.26
CA ASP A 39 2.03 14.64 5.47
C ASP A 39 2.61 13.23 5.31
N ASN A 40 3.10 12.85 4.12
CA ASN A 40 3.52 11.47 3.76
C ASN A 40 2.44 10.41 4.08
N ILE A 41 1.17 10.74 3.82
CA ILE A 41 0.03 9.82 3.94
C ILE A 41 -0.31 9.29 2.56
N GLY A 42 -0.26 7.97 2.39
CA GLY A 42 -0.78 7.32 1.19
C GLY A 42 -2.29 7.18 1.28
N LYS A 43 -2.98 7.33 0.14
CA LYS A 43 -4.42 7.10 0.04
C LYS A 43 -4.69 6.15 -1.11
N ALA A 44 -5.49 5.11 -0.95
CA ALA A 44 -5.95 4.27 -2.06
C ALA A 44 -7.47 4.41 -2.20
N TYR A 45 -7.93 4.61 -3.43
CA TYR A 45 -9.34 4.68 -3.77
C TYR A 45 -9.73 3.44 -4.57
N ILE A 46 -10.65 2.65 -4.02
CA ILE A 46 -11.17 1.40 -4.60
C ILE A 46 -12.61 1.68 -5.01
N LYS A 47 -12.94 1.50 -6.29
CA LYS A 47 -14.27 1.83 -6.84
C LYS A 47 -15.45 1.10 -6.19
N GLU A 48 -15.19 0.02 -5.45
CA GLU A 48 -16.19 -0.81 -4.80
C GLU A 48 -16.03 -0.79 -3.29
N ILE A 49 -17.12 -1.07 -2.58
CA ILE A 49 -17.08 -1.37 -1.15
C ILE A 49 -16.51 -2.77 -0.97
N ILE A 50 -15.32 -2.87 -0.38
CA ILE A 50 -14.68 -4.16 -0.09
C ILE A 50 -14.73 -4.47 1.42
N PRO A 51 -14.83 -5.75 1.81
CA PRO A 51 -14.78 -6.12 3.22
C PRO A 51 -13.46 -5.71 3.88
N PHE A 52 -13.52 -5.29 5.14
CA PHE A 52 -12.33 -4.92 5.91
C PHE A 52 -11.31 -6.07 6.02
N GLU A 53 -11.76 -7.33 6.01
CA GLU A 53 -10.89 -8.51 5.98
C GLU A 53 -9.95 -8.55 4.77
N ASN A 54 -10.39 -8.06 3.61
CA ASN A 54 -9.57 -8.00 2.41
C ASN A 54 -8.45 -6.96 2.55
N ILE A 55 -8.74 -5.83 3.22
CA ILE A 55 -7.76 -4.80 3.53
C ILE A 55 -6.72 -5.32 4.53
N LYS A 56 -7.17 -6.01 5.59
CA LYS A 56 -6.26 -6.64 6.56
C LYS A 56 -5.37 -7.69 5.89
N THR A 57 -5.93 -8.52 5.03
CA THR A 57 -5.18 -9.54 4.28
C THR A 57 -4.12 -8.88 3.39
N ALA A 58 -4.47 -7.78 2.71
CA ALA A 58 -3.53 -7.01 1.92
C ALA A 58 -2.41 -6.39 2.78
N GLU A 59 -2.75 -5.75 3.91
CA GLU A 59 -1.76 -5.17 4.84
C GLU A 59 -0.76 -6.21 5.37
N ILE A 60 -1.24 -7.41 5.73
CA ILE A 60 -0.38 -8.54 6.12
C ILE A 60 0.55 -8.93 4.96
N THR A 61 0.00 -9.05 3.75
CA THR A 61 0.76 -9.45 2.56
C THR A 61 1.83 -8.43 2.20
N VAL A 62 1.56 -7.14 2.35
CA VAL A 62 2.55 -6.08 2.16
C VAL A 62 3.70 -6.25 3.14
N ASN A 63 3.43 -6.38 4.44
CA ASN A 63 4.48 -6.53 5.45
C ASN A 63 5.27 -7.85 5.29
N GLN A 64 4.65 -8.92 4.79
CA GLN A 64 5.37 -10.14 4.40
C GLN A 64 6.35 -9.88 3.26
N ASN A 65 5.93 -9.19 2.19
CA ASN A 65 6.82 -8.81 1.09
C ASN A 65 7.94 -7.85 1.52
N ILE A 66 7.66 -6.95 2.48
CA ILE A 66 8.70 -6.11 3.11
C ILE A 66 9.72 -7.00 3.82
N SER A 67 9.26 -7.96 4.63
CA SER A 67 10.13 -8.86 5.39
C SER A 67 10.97 -9.78 4.50
N VAL A 68 10.45 -10.19 3.34
CA VAL A 68 11.19 -11.02 2.36
C VAL A 68 12.35 -10.25 1.74
N GLY A 69 12.22 -8.92 1.59
CA GLY A 69 13.26 -8.08 0.99
C GLY A 69 13.42 -8.30 -0.51
N LEU A 70 12.34 -8.13 -1.27
CA LEU A 70 12.35 -8.23 -2.73
C LEU A 70 13.20 -7.11 -3.34
N GLU A 71 13.99 -7.46 -4.37
CA GLU A 71 14.79 -6.50 -5.14
C GLU A 71 13.89 -5.67 -6.06
N ILE A 72 14.13 -4.37 -6.12
CA ILE A 72 13.48 -3.46 -7.07
C ILE A 72 14.40 -3.28 -8.28
N LYS A 73 13.87 -3.54 -9.48
CA LYS A 73 14.58 -3.36 -10.75
C LYS A 73 13.84 -2.38 -11.65
N GLU A 74 14.61 -1.60 -12.38
CA GLU A 74 14.09 -0.64 -13.35
C GLU A 74 14.54 -1.00 -14.77
N LYS A 75 13.61 -0.93 -15.72
CA LYS A 75 13.91 -1.14 -17.14
C LYS A 75 13.10 -0.19 -18.00
N ASN A 76 13.76 0.39 -19.01
CA ASN A 76 13.11 1.26 -20.00
C ASN A 76 12.79 0.48 -21.28
N PHE A 77 11.61 0.73 -21.83
CA PHE A 77 11.13 0.16 -23.09
C PHE A 77 10.81 1.28 -24.07
N ALA A 78 10.91 1.01 -25.38
CA ALA A 78 10.60 1.99 -26.42
C ALA A 78 9.10 2.28 -26.53
N ASN A 79 8.26 1.33 -26.14
CA ASN A 79 6.80 1.46 -26.14
C ASN A 79 6.15 0.46 -25.17
N ILE A 80 4.87 0.66 -24.89
CA ILE A 80 4.12 -0.19 -23.96
C ILE A 80 3.92 -1.62 -24.50
N SER A 81 3.85 -1.80 -25.82
CA SER A 81 3.66 -3.11 -26.45
C SER A 81 4.84 -4.05 -26.16
N GLU A 82 6.07 -3.54 -26.26
CA GLU A 82 7.28 -4.29 -25.88
C GLU A 82 7.30 -4.64 -24.40
N ALA A 83 6.93 -3.69 -23.53
CA ALA A 83 6.89 -3.91 -22.10
C ALA A 83 5.86 -4.99 -21.69
N VAL A 84 4.67 -4.97 -22.31
CA VAL A 84 3.61 -5.97 -22.09
C VAL A 84 3.99 -7.34 -22.66
N LYS A 85 4.68 -7.36 -23.81
CA LYS A 85 5.16 -8.62 -24.41
C LYS A 85 6.15 -9.34 -23.48
N GLU A 86 7.02 -8.58 -22.82
CA GLU A 86 7.96 -9.13 -21.84
C GLU A 86 7.27 -9.48 -20.52
N ASN A 87 6.33 -8.64 -20.06
CA ASN A 87 5.63 -8.79 -18.81
C ASN A 87 4.11 -8.74 -19.03
N PRO A 88 3.44 -9.89 -19.32
CA PRO A 88 2.00 -9.91 -19.56
C PRO A 88 1.13 -9.45 -18.38
N LYS A 89 1.72 -9.43 -17.17
CA LYS A 89 1.07 -8.94 -15.94
C LYS A 89 1.33 -7.45 -15.66
N LEU A 90 1.98 -6.74 -16.58
CA LEU A 90 2.34 -5.33 -16.41
C LEU A 90 1.10 -4.48 -16.15
N ARG A 91 1.09 -3.80 -15.00
CA ARG A 91 0.07 -2.81 -14.66
C ARG A 91 0.47 -1.46 -15.23
N PHE A 92 -0.45 -0.81 -15.93
CA PHE A 92 -0.23 0.54 -16.45
C PHE A 92 -1.56 1.28 -16.57
N ASN A 93 -1.47 2.61 -16.62
CA ASN A 93 -2.60 3.48 -16.94
C ASN A 93 -2.36 4.09 -18.32
N ALA A 94 -3.18 3.72 -19.30
CA ALA A 94 -3.02 4.11 -20.69
C ALA A 94 -3.01 5.64 -20.87
N ASP A 95 -3.92 6.35 -20.18
CA ASP A 95 -4.04 7.81 -20.25
C ASP A 95 -2.77 8.52 -19.74
N ARG A 96 -2.04 7.90 -18.80
CA ARG A 96 -0.78 8.45 -18.27
C ARG A 96 0.43 8.20 -19.17
N LEU A 97 0.31 7.25 -20.11
CA LEU A 97 1.38 6.85 -21.01
C LEU A 97 1.20 7.39 -22.43
N ASP A 98 0.07 8.02 -22.74
CA ASP A 98 -0.18 8.60 -24.05
C ASP A 98 0.89 9.67 -24.40
N GLY A 99 1.44 9.57 -25.61
CA GLY A 99 2.53 10.43 -26.10
C GLY A 99 3.90 10.25 -25.44
N LYS A 100 4.12 9.23 -24.59
CA LYS A 100 5.44 8.96 -23.99
C LYS A 100 6.35 8.20 -24.95
N GLN A 101 7.58 8.72 -25.14
CA GLN A 101 8.60 8.11 -26.01
C GLN A 101 9.30 6.90 -25.38
N THR A 102 9.29 6.81 -24.06
CA THR A 102 9.89 5.69 -23.30
C THR A 102 8.99 5.32 -22.12
N ILE A 103 8.90 4.02 -21.86
CA ILE A 103 8.12 3.46 -20.75
C ILE A 103 9.09 2.90 -19.72
N ARG A 104 9.18 3.56 -18.55
CA ARG A 104 9.91 3.04 -17.39
C ARG A 104 9.02 2.04 -16.66
N VAL A 105 9.51 0.81 -16.53
CA VAL A 105 8.89 -0.28 -15.79
C VAL A 105 9.67 -0.56 -14.53
N ILE A 106 8.95 -0.67 -13.42
CA ILE A 106 9.45 -1.06 -12.12
C ILE A 106 8.98 -2.47 -11.82
N SER A 107 9.93 -3.33 -11.48
CA SER A 107 9.71 -4.70 -11.06
C SER A 107 10.05 -4.81 -9.58
N ILE A 108 9.12 -5.31 -8.76
CA ILE A 108 9.32 -5.56 -7.34
C ILE A 108 9.37 -7.08 -7.17
N GLY A 109 10.57 -7.65 -7.22
CA GLY A 109 10.78 -9.08 -7.42
C GLY A 109 9.97 -9.60 -8.62
N ASP A 110 9.39 -10.79 -8.46
CA ASP A 110 8.41 -11.35 -9.41
C ASP A 110 6.94 -11.05 -9.00
N TYR A 111 6.75 -10.18 -8.00
CA TYR A 111 5.46 -9.94 -7.36
C TYR A 111 4.63 -8.87 -8.07
N ASP A 112 5.24 -7.72 -8.37
CA ASP A 112 4.61 -6.60 -9.08
C ASP A 112 5.46 -6.11 -10.25
N PHE A 113 4.81 -5.83 -11.37
CA PHE A 113 5.39 -5.20 -12.56
C PHE A 113 4.50 -4.02 -12.94
N SER A 114 5.06 -2.82 -12.99
CA SER A 114 4.27 -1.61 -13.16
C SER A 114 4.99 -0.54 -13.97
N ALA A 115 4.27 0.12 -14.87
CA ALA A 115 4.79 1.30 -15.57
C ALA A 115 4.70 2.50 -14.61
N CYS A 116 5.86 2.94 -14.11
CA CYS A 116 5.93 4.02 -13.13
C CYS A 116 7.12 4.95 -13.38
N LYS A 117 6.89 6.25 -13.16
CA LYS A 117 7.89 7.31 -13.35
C LYS A 117 8.53 7.82 -12.06
N HIS A 118 8.00 7.46 -10.90
CA HIS A 118 8.46 8.01 -9.63
C HIS A 118 9.58 7.16 -9.02
N MET A 119 10.32 7.74 -8.08
CA MET A 119 11.33 7.04 -7.30
C MET A 119 10.76 5.88 -6.48
N HIS A 120 11.52 4.81 -6.41
CA HIS A 120 11.29 3.65 -5.55
C HIS A 120 12.52 3.40 -4.67
N VAL A 121 12.33 2.65 -3.58
CA VAL A 121 13.46 2.07 -2.84
C VAL A 121 14.11 0.96 -3.67
N ASN A 122 15.35 0.55 -3.35
CA ASN A 122 16.04 -0.51 -4.09
C ASN A 122 15.69 -1.90 -3.58
N ASN A 123 15.25 -2.01 -2.33
CA ASN A 123 14.75 -3.25 -1.73
C ASN A 123 13.52 -3.01 -0.86
N THR A 124 12.56 -3.94 -0.84
CA THR A 124 11.34 -3.78 -0.03
C THR A 124 11.61 -3.70 1.47
N ASN A 125 12.75 -4.20 1.97
CA ASN A 125 13.13 -4.05 3.38
C ASN A 125 13.34 -2.58 3.78
N GLU A 126 13.68 -1.71 2.82
CA GLU A 126 13.88 -0.28 3.05
C GLU A 126 12.57 0.44 3.36
N ILE A 127 11.41 -0.18 3.06
CA ILE A 127 10.08 0.32 3.44
C ILE A 127 9.90 0.29 4.97
N VAL A 128 10.61 -0.59 5.67
CA VAL A 128 10.56 -0.81 7.13
C VAL A 128 9.23 -1.39 7.62
N ALA A 129 8.12 -0.69 7.41
CA ALA A 129 6.79 -1.12 7.80
C ALA A 129 5.73 -0.47 6.93
N PHE A 130 4.56 -1.09 6.86
CA PHE A 130 3.36 -0.54 6.25
C PHE A 130 2.19 -0.66 7.23
N SER A 131 1.39 0.39 7.37
CA SER A 131 0.23 0.37 8.25
C SER A 131 -0.96 1.10 7.64
N VAL A 132 -2.12 0.46 7.65
CA VAL A 132 -3.40 1.10 7.34
C VAL A 132 -3.84 1.93 8.55
N THR A 133 -4.10 3.21 8.31
CA THR A 133 -4.45 4.17 9.35
C THR A 133 -5.94 4.50 9.41
N ARG A 134 -6.63 4.43 8.26
CA ARG A 134 -8.07 4.70 8.16
C ARG A 134 -8.68 3.92 7.01
N VAL A 135 -9.90 3.44 7.23
CA VAL A 135 -10.78 2.89 6.18
C VAL A 135 -12.11 3.63 6.24
N SER A 136 -12.60 4.12 5.10
CA SER A 136 -13.92 4.74 4.99
C SER A 136 -14.66 4.31 3.73
N TYR A 137 -15.97 4.10 3.86
CA TYR A 137 -16.86 3.76 2.75
C TYR A 137 -17.66 5.00 2.35
N LEU A 138 -17.13 5.80 1.41
CA LEU A 138 -17.72 7.07 0.99
C LEU A 138 -18.18 6.98 -0.46
N GLY A 139 -19.42 7.37 -0.75
CA GLY A 139 -19.92 7.46 -2.12
C GLY A 139 -19.96 6.15 -2.91
N GLY A 140 -19.98 5.00 -2.24
CA GLY A 140 -19.92 3.67 -2.88
C GLY A 140 -18.50 3.16 -3.14
N GLU A 141 -17.48 3.92 -2.74
CA GLU A 141 -16.06 3.58 -2.87
C GLU A 141 -15.45 3.24 -1.49
N THR A 142 -14.38 2.44 -1.49
CA THR A 142 -13.53 2.25 -0.31
C THR A 142 -12.31 3.16 -0.41
N GLU A 143 -12.15 4.08 0.54
CA GLU A 143 -10.94 4.88 0.74
C GLU A 143 -10.11 4.28 1.87
N VAL A 144 -8.84 3.98 1.60
CA VAL A 144 -7.88 3.47 2.58
C VAL A 144 -6.74 4.46 2.71
N GLU A 145 -6.50 4.99 3.91
CA GLU A 145 -5.30 5.76 4.23
C GLU A 145 -4.26 4.83 4.86
N PHE A 146 -2.99 5.06 4.51
CA PHE A 146 -1.89 4.25 4.99
C PHE A 146 -0.61 5.06 5.13
N LEU A 147 0.30 4.52 5.94
CA LEU A 147 1.65 5.04 6.15
C LEU A 147 2.67 3.95 5.81
N ALA A 148 3.89 4.39 5.51
CA ALA A 148 5.06 3.53 5.39
C ALA A 148 6.22 4.07 6.24
N GLY A 149 7.31 3.31 6.35
CA GLY A 149 8.53 3.78 7.00
C GLY A 149 8.37 4.01 8.50
N GLU A 150 9.11 4.98 9.00
CA GLU A 150 9.09 5.36 10.43
C GLU A 150 7.73 5.91 10.86
N ASN A 151 6.99 6.54 9.95
CA ASN A 151 5.65 7.05 10.22
C ASN A 151 4.67 5.91 10.52
N ALA A 152 4.76 4.79 9.80
CA ALA A 152 3.96 3.60 10.09
C ALA A 152 4.30 3.00 11.46
N ILE A 153 5.58 2.88 11.79
CA ILE A 153 6.02 2.40 13.11
C ILE A 153 5.49 3.31 14.22
N ARG A 154 5.63 4.63 14.07
CA ARG A 154 5.15 5.61 15.06
C ARG A 154 3.64 5.51 15.25
N PHE A 155 2.88 5.39 14.17
CA PHE A 155 1.43 5.18 14.23
C PHE A 155 1.09 3.90 15.00
N MET A 156 1.68 2.76 14.66
CA MET A 156 1.43 1.49 15.33
C MET A 156 1.75 1.55 16.83
N ILE A 157 2.89 2.14 17.22
CA ILE A 157 3.28 2.31 18.63
C ILE A 157 2.24 3.15 19.38
N ASN A 158 1.85 4.31 18.81
CA ASN A 158 0.90 5.21 19.44
C ASN A 158 -0.48 4.58 19.59
N THR A 159 -0.99 3.94 18.54
CA THR A 159 -2.30 3.27 18.54
C THR A 159 -2.33 2.10 19.53
N LYS A 160 -1.29 1.25 19.52
CA LYS A 160 -1.13 0.15 20.51
C LYS A 160 -1.09 0.70 21.93
N ASN A 161 -0.32 1.76 22.19
CA ASN A 161 -0.21 2.34 23.53
C ASN A 161 -1.53 2.96 24.00
N ALA A 162 -2.29 3.60 23.12
CA ALA A 162 -3.62 4.10 23.45
C ALA A 162 -4.57 2.96 23.83
N LEU A 163 -4.56 1.85 23.09
CA LEU A 163 -5.36 0.66 23.42
C LEU A 163 -4.92 0.04 24.76
N LEU A 164 -3.61 -0.07 25.01
CA LEU A 164 -3.08 -0.59 26.28
C LEU A 164 -3.45 0.28 27.48
N ASP A 165 -3.45 1.61 27.34
CA ASP A 165 -3.88 2.52 28.39
C ASP A 165 -5.36 2.31 28.75
N VAL A 166 -6.22 2.18 27.74
CA VAL A 166 -7.64 1.85 27.93
C VAL A 166 -7.79 0.47 28.57
N ALA A 167 -7.07 -0.53 28.07
CA ALA A 167 -7.09 -1.91 28.59
C ALA A 167 -6.68 -1.98 30.06
N MET A 168 -5.61 -1.27 30.44
CA MET A 168 -5.14 -1.18 31.82
C MET A 168 -6.17 -0.55 32.74
N LYS A 169 -6.76 0.59 32.34
CA LYS A 169 -7.78 1.31 33.14
C LYS A 169 -9.07 0.52 33.35
N ASN A 170 -9.36 -0.41 32.44
CA ASN A 170 -10.61 -1.13 32.37
C ASN A 170 -10.46 -2.63 32.64
N HIS A 171 -9.24 -3.07 33.00
CA HIS A 171 -8.88 -4.44 33.36
C HIS A 171 -9.26 -5.51 32.32
N PHE A 172 -8.98 -5.24 31.04
CA PHE A 172 -9.12 -6.25 29.98
C PHE A 172 -7.82 -6.46 29.20
N ILE A 173 -7.75 -7.55 28.42
CA ILE A 173 -6.62 -7.86 27.52
C ILE A 173 -6.82 -7.09 26.22
N ALA A 174 -5.86 -6.25 25.81
CA ALA A 174 -5.99 -5.37 24.63
C ALA A 174 -6.45 -6.12 23.36
N GLU A 175 -5.92 -7.31 23.10
CA GLU A 175 -6.30 -8.15 21.96
C GLU A 175 -7.75 -8.65 22.01
N LYS A 176 -8.36 -8.62 23.20
CA LYS A 176 -9.76 -9.00 23.46
C LYS A 176 -10.69 -7.78 23.58
N VAL A 177 -10.32 -6.65 22.99
CA VAL A 177 -11.14 -5.42 23.04
C VAL A 177 -12.57 -5.64 22.55
N ASN A 178 -12.80 -6.47 21.53
CA ASN A 178 -14.15 -6.78 21.07
C ASN A 178 -14.95 -7.58 22.10
N GLU A 179 -14.37 -8.63 22.69
CA GLU A 179 -15.00 -9.37 23.80
C GLU A 179 -15.31 -8.43 24.98
N TYR A 180 -14.43 -7.47 25.26
CA TYR A 180 -14.65 -6.50 26.31
C TYR A 180 -15.85 -5.57 26.04
N ILE A 181 -15.97 -5.09 24.79
CA ILE A 181 -17.05 -4.22 24.36
C ILE A 181 -18.37 -4.99 24.34
N ASP A 182 -18.40 -6.19 23.78
CA ASP A 182 -19.61 -7.00 23.63
C ASP A 182 -20.22 -7.44 24.98
N ASN A 183 -19.40 -7.48 26.04
CA ASN A 183 -19.81 -7.82 27.41
C ASN A 183 -20.11 -6.60 28.28
N ARG A 184 -20.04 -5.37 27.74
CA ARG A 184 -20.47 -4.15 28.44
C ARG A 184 -21.94 -3.88 28.12
N ASP A 185 -22.82 -4.42 28.98
CA ASP A 185 -24.21 -3.99 29.09
C ASP A 185 -24.32 -2.55 29.64
#